data_AF-A0A531JQI1-F1
#
_entry.id   AF-A0A531JQI1-F1
#
_cell.length_a   1.000
_cell.length_b   1.000
_cell.length_c   1.000
_cell.angle_alpha   90.00
_cell.angle_beta   90.00
_cell.angle_gamma   90.00
#
_symmetry.space_group_name_H-M   'P 1'
#
loop_
_entity.id
_entity.type
_entity.pdbx_description
1 polymer ?
#
loop_
_entity_poly.entity_id
_entity_poly.type
_entity_poly.pdbx_seq_one_letter_code
_entity_poly.pdbx_strand_id
1 'polypeptide(L)' 'MDQRKKRSPNEIRRAWEVYPNIPARDFAAQLAISEAELVAAHCGFGAARID' A
#
# COMPACT_ATOMS: atom_id res chain seq x y z
N MET A 1 -12.90 -18.14 -3.71
CA MET A 1 -12.11 -16.90 -3.96
C MET A 1 -12.21 -16.08 -2.70
N ASP A 2 -11.18 -16.14 -1.85
CA ASP A 2 -11.16 -15.45 -0.56
C ASP A 2 -11.40 -13.96 -0.72
N GLN A 3 -12.55 -13.48 -0.24
CA GLN A 3 -12.78 -12.08 0.08
C GLN A 3 -11.91 -11.70 1.29
N ARG A 4 -10.58 -11.80 1.18
CA ARG A 4 -9.69 -11.13 2.13
C ARG A 4 -10.06 -9.67 2.03
N LYS A 5 -10.71 -9.12 3.07
CA LYS A 5 -11.01 -7.69 3.20
C LYS A 5 -9.70 -6.95 2.95
N LYS A 6 -9.50 -6.48 1.71
CA LYS A 6 -8.32 -5.71 1.35
C LYS A 6 -8.37 -4.44 2.19
N ARG A 7 -7.26 -4.12 2.86
CA ARG A 7 -7.14 -2.86 3.58
C ARG A 7 -7.48 -1.72 2.63
N SER A 8 -8.23 -0.75 3.13
CA SER A 8 -8.61 0.41 2.33
C SER A 8 -7.36 1.23 1.98
N PRO A 9 -7.33 1.93 0.83
CA PRO A 9 -6.19 2.77 0.46
C PRO A 9 -5.78 3.76 1.57
N ASN A 10 -6.75 4.32 2.30
CA ASN A 10 -6.49 5.21 3.43
C ASN A 10 -5.78 4.52 4.59
N GLU A 11 -6.12 3.26 4.87
CA GLU A 11 -5.50 2.49 5.95
C GLU A 11 -4.05 2.13 5.60
N ILE A 12 -3.79 1.79 4.33
CA ILE A 12 -2.44 1.52 3.83
C ILE A 12 -1.57 2.77 3.95
N ARG A 13 -2.07 3.93 3.52
CA ARG A 13 -1.33 5.21 3.63
C ARG A 13 -1.05 5.60 5.08
N ARG A 14 -2.07 5.51 5.96
CA ARG A 14 -1.89 5.81 7.39
C ARG A 14 -0.87 4.88 8.04
N ALA A 15 -0.87 3.60 7.65
CA ALA A 15 0.13 2.65 8.10
C ALA A 15 1.54 2.98 7.56
N TRP A 16 1.66 3.52 6.34
CA TRP A 16 2.94 3.94 5.77
C TRP A 16 3.56 5.12 6.53
N GLU A 17 2.75 6.11 6.90
CA GLU A 17 3.19 7.31 7.63
C GLU A 17 3.84 7.00 8.99
N VAL A 18 3.44 5.91 9.64
CA VAL A 18 4.01 5.49 10.94
C VAL A 18 5.28 4.64 10.80
N TYR A 19 5.62 4.18 9.59
CA TYR A 19 6.82 3.41 9.31
C TYR A 19 7.64 4.02 8.14
N PRO A 20 8.21 5.22 8.30
CA PRO A 20 8.89 5.92 7.19
C PRO A 20 10.22 5.28 6.76
N ASN A 21 10.80 4.38 7.57
CA ASN A 21 12.16 3.85 7.36
C ASN A 21 12.22 2.39 6.87
N ILE A 22 11.07 1.77 6.54
CA ILE A 22 11.05 0.41 6.01
C ILE A 22 10.94 0.43 4.47
N PRO A 23 11.61 -0.49 3.76
CA PRO A 23 11.44 -0.63 2.32
C PRO A 23 9.99 -0.93 1.92
N ALA A 24 9.54 -0.39 0.79
CA ALA A 24 8.17 -0.55 0.27
C ALA A 24 7.74 -2.03 0.13
N ARG A 25 8.64 -2.85 -0.42
CA ARG A 25 8.45 -4.30 -0.53
C ARG A 25 8.20 -4.96 0.83
N ASP A 26 9.01 -4.65 1.83
CA ASP A 26 8.96 -5.32 3.12
C ASP A 26 7.71 -4.87 3.90
N PHE A 27 7.30 -3.61 3.76
CA PHE A 27 6.02 -3.13 4.27
C PHE A 27 4.83 -3.81 3.60
N ALA A 28 4.82 -3.93 2.27
CA ALA A 28 3.75 -4.59 1.53
C ALA A 28 3.61 -6.05 2.00
N ALA A 29 4.73 -6.74 2.21
CA ALA A 29 4.76 -8.09 2.76
C ALA A 29 4.17 -8.15 4.19
N GLN A 30 4.53 -7.21 5.08
CA GLN A 30 3.92 -7.11 6.42
C GLN A 30 2.41 -6.86 6.37
N LEU A 31 1.96 -6.12 5.36
CA LEU A 31 0.54 -5.87 5.14
C LEU A 31 -0.18 -6.98 4.38
N ALA A 32 0.52 -8.04 3.98
CA ALA A 32 0.00 -9.13 3.14
C ALA A 32 -0.67 -8.63 1.84
N ILE A 33 -0.11 -7.56 1.25
CA ILE A 33 -0.51 -6.98 -0.04
C ILE A 33 0.67 -7.01 -1.02
N SER A 34 0.38 -6.82 -2.30
CA SER A 34 1.44 -6.59 -3.29
C SER A 34 1.97 -5.16 -3.23
N GLU A 35 3.21 -4.96 -3.69
CA GLU A 35 3.80 -3.62 -3.84
C GLU A 35 2.99 -2.76 -4.83
N ALA A 36 2.40 -3.38 -5.86
CA ALA A 36 1.48 -2.71 -6.77
C ALA A 36 0.23 -2.16 -6.05
N GLU A 37 -0.32 -2.90 -5.08
CA GLU A 37 -1.44 -2.43 -4.26
C GLU A 37 -1.03 -1.28 -3.33
N LEU A 38 0.20 -1.33 -2.78
CA LEU A 38 0.76 -0.23 -1.99
C LEU A 38 0.92 1.04 -2.83
N VAL A 39 1.49 0.93 -4.03
CA VAL A 39 1.66 2.06 -4.96
C VAL A 39 0.32 2.59 -5.43
N ALA A 40 -0.62 1.71 -5.76
CA ALA A 40 -1.98 2.09 -6.14
C ALA A 40 -2.70 2.86 -5.02
N ALA A 41 -2.47 2.51 -3.75
CA ALA A 41 -3.00 3.26 -2.62
C ALA A 41 -2.44 4.68 -2.50
N HIS A 42 -1.26 4.94 -3.08
CA HIS A 42 -0.60 6.25 -3.13
C HIS A 42 -0.81 7.01 -4.45
N CYS A 43 -1.63 6.48 -5.38
CA CYS A 43 -2.00 7.23 -6.58
C CYS A 43 -2.69 8.55 -6.20
N GLY A 44 -2.17 9.68 -6.69
CA GLY A 44 -2.60 11.03 -6.32
C GLY A 44 -1.91 11.61 -5.07
N PHE A 45 -1.09 10.82 -4.37
CA PHE A 45 -0.32 11.20 -3.18
C PHE A 45 1.18 10.97 -3.40
N GLY A 46 1.68 11.39 -4.57
CA GLY A 46 3.09 11.22 -4.98
C GLY A 46 3.36 10.03 -5.91
N ALA A 47 2.38 9.13 -6.10
CA ALA A 47 2.37 8.19 -7.22
C ALA A 47 1.32 8.59 -8.26
N ALA A 48 1.52 8.24 -9.52
CA ALA A 48 0.56 8.44 -10.59
C ALA A 48 0.38 7.14 -11.38
N ARG A 49 -0.87 6.84 -11.74
CA ARG A 49 -1.17 5.75 -12.66
C ARG A 49 -0.79 6.21 -14.07
N ILE A 50 -0.05 5.37 -14.78
CA ILE A 50 0.24 5.53 -16.20
C ILE A 50 -0.76 4.63 -16.95
N ASP A 51 -1.39 5.17 -18.00
CA ASP A 51 -2.34 4.45 -18.86
C ASP A 51 -1.60 3.71 -20.00
#